data_AF-A0A851DG82-F1
#
_entry.id   AF-A0A851DG82-F1
#
_cell.length_a   1.000
_cell.length_b   1.000
_cell.length_c   1.000
_cell.angle_alpha   90.00
_cell.angle_beta   90.00
_cell.angle_gamma   90.00
#
_symmetry.space_group_name_H-M   'P 1'
#
loop_
_entity.id
_entity.type
_entity.pdbx_description
1 polymer ?
#
loop_
_entity_poly.entity_id
_entity_poly.type
_entity_poly.pdbx_seq_one_letter_code
_entity_poly.pdbx_strand_id
1 'polypeptide(L)'
;MGSRAADGAGSEQPPEDGMPETPGEESRRLTREQVYTMAASACINFSSMICYSILGPFFPSEAEKKGASDTVVGMIFGCFALVNFLTSLILGNYLPHIGAKFMFVSGMFVSGCVTILFGVLDKVSSKPMFISLCFLVRAMDAVGFAAAMTASFSILAKAFPNNIATVLGSLEIFTGLGLVLGPPLGGFLYQSFGYEVPFITLGCIVLVLVPVNMYILPRYESTPSKESFWKLVFLPKVLVLSFTIFSLSACLGFLDPTMSLFILQK
;
A
#
# COMPACT_ATOMS: atom_id res chain seq x y z
N MET A 1 82.86 15.73 -36.64
CA MET A 1 82.55 16.75 -37.65
C MET A 1 81.49 16.18 -38.58
N GLY A 2 80.32 16.81 -38.70
CA GLY A 2 79.28 16.54 -39.71
C GLY A 2 78.40 15.31 -39.44
N SER A 3 77.15 15.36 -38.97
CA SER A 3 75.94 16.13 -39.35
C SER A 3 75.04 15.41 -40.36
N ARG A 4 73.78 15.21 -39.91
CA ARG A 4 72.48 15.13 -40.62
C ARG A 4 72.20 13.91 -41.51
N ALA A 5 71.21 13.07 -41.17
CA ALA A 5 69.75 13.27 -41.08
C ALA A 5 69.07 12.81 -42.37
N ALA A 6 68.29 11.73 -42.27
CA ALA A 6 67.28 11.34 -43.23
C ALA A 6 66.03 10.95 -42.43
N ASP A 7 65.00 11.77 -42.58
CA ASP A 7 63.64 11.59 -42.08
C ASP A 7 63.04 10.30 -42.62
N GLY A 8 62.60 9.42 -41.72
CA GLY A 8 61.64 8.36 -41.99
C GLY A 8 60.36 8.67 -41.25
N ALA A 9 59.35 9.16 -41.96
CA ALA A 9 58.00 9.38 -41.44
C ALA A 9 57.37 8.03 -41.08
N GLY A 10 57.47 7.64 -39.82
CA GLY A 10 56.67 6.59 -39.20
C GLY A 10 55.46 7.20 -38.53
N SER A 11 54.27 6.76 -38.92
CA SER A 11 52.98 7.12 -38.34
C SER A 11 52.94 6.81 -36.84
N GLU A 12 52.96 7.84 -35.99
CA GLU A 12 52.62 7.74 -34.57
C GLU A 12 51.10 7.52 -34.45
N GLN A 13 50.70 6.25 -34.25
CA GLN A 13 49.41 5.94 -33.61
C GLN A 13 49.52 6.33 -32.13
N PRO A 14 48.59 7.12 -31.57
CA PRO A 14 48.55 7.31 -30.13
C PRO A 14 48.21 5.98 -29.43
N PRO A 15 48.67 5.78 -28.18
CA PRO A 15 48.34 4.59 -27.43
C PRO A 15 46.81 4.52 -27.24
N GLU A 16 46.23 3.36 -27.57
CA GLU A 16 44.88 2.98 -27.14
C GLU A 16 44.91 2.81 -25.61
N ASP A 17 44.92 3.94 -24.90
CA ASP A 17 44.71 3.97 -23.46
C ASP A 17 43.25 3.56 -23.20
N GLY A 18 43.13 2.49 -22.41
CA GLY A 18 41.92 1.75 -22.16
C GLY A 18 40.72 2.65 -21.92
N MET A 19 39.72 2.47 -22.78
CA MET A 19 38.35 2.86 -22.52
C MET A 19 38.01 2.40 -21.09
N PRO A 20 37.58 3.28 -20.17
CA PRO A 20 37.12 2.83 -18.87
C PRO A 20 36.01 1.83 -19.13
N GLU A 21 36.24 0.58 -18.72
CA GLU A 21 35.24 -0.47 -18.76
C GLU A 21 33.93 0.15 -18.27
N THR A 22 32.93 0.25 -19.15
CA THR A 22 31.58 0.58 -18.73
C THR A 22 31.28 -0.36 -17.58
N PRO A 23 30.97 0.15 -16.36
CA PRO A 23 30.61 -0.71 -15.27
C PRO A 23 29.48 -1.56 -15.80
N GLY A 24 29.76 -2.86 -15.99
CA GLY A 24 28.78 -3.78 -16.52
C GLY A 24 27.51 -3.56 -15.73
N GLU A 25 26.37 -3.59 -16.42
CA GLU A 25 25.10 -3.89 -15.79
C GLU A 25 25.26 -5.22 -15.07
N GLU A 26 25.84 -5.18 -13.88
CA GLU A 26 25.76 -6.22 -12.89
C GLU A 26 24.26 -6.27 -12.62
N SER A 27 23.57 -7.17 -13.30
CA SER A 27 22.24 -7.62 -12.95
C SER A 27 22.35 -8.06 -11.50
N ARG A 28 22.14 -7.11 -10.60
CA ARG A 28 22.43 -7.25 -9.17
C ARG A 28 21.34 -8.16 -8.65
N ARG A 29 21.61 -9.47 -8.75
CA ARG A 29 20.67 -10.53 -8.43
C ARG A 29 20.15 -10.26 -7.03
N LEU A 30 18.84 -10.07 -6.91
CA LEU A 30 18.20 -9.89 -5.62
C LEU A 30 18.53 -11.10 -4.74
N THR A 31 18.87 -10.82 -3.49
CA THR A 31 19.07 -11.90 -2.51
C THR A 31 17.74 -12.62 -2.27
N ARG A 32 17.79 -13.91 -1.89
CA ARG A 32 16.57 -14.69 -1.61
C ARG A 32 15.70 -14.01 -0.55
N GLU A 33 16.32 -13.43 0.48
CA GLU A 33 15.64 -12.68 1.54
C GLU A 33 14.91 -11.43 1.02
N GLN A 34 15.53 -10.67 0.11
CA GLN A 34 14.91 -9.53 -0.55
C GLN A 34 13.70 -9.96 -1.39
N VAL A 35 13.84 -11.03 -2.17
CA VAL A 35 12.73 -11.58 -2.98
C VAL A 35 11.57 -12.02 -2.09
N TYR A 36 11.85 -12.74 -0.99
CA TYR A 36 10.82 -13.16 -0.06
C TYR A 36 10.14 -11.97 0.63
N THR A 37 10.90 -10.95 1.04
CA THR A 37 10.35 -9.73 1.64
C THR A 37 9.45 -8.98 0.68
N MET A 38 9.87 -8.84 -0.58
CA MET A 38 9.08 -8.19 -1.63
C MET A 38 7.80 -8.97 -1.93
N ALA A 39 7.90 -10.29 -2.09
CA ALA A 39 6.74 -11.16 -2.35
C ALA A 39 5.75 -11.15 -1.18
N ALA A 40 6.23 -11.20 0.05
CA ALA A 40 5.47 -11.07 1.29
C ALA A 40 4.67 -9.76 1.34
N SER A 41 5.37 -8.62 1.21
CA SER A 41 4.77 -7.29 1.20
C SER A 41 3.75 -7.12 0.07
N ALA A 42 4.06 -7.62 -1.14
CA ALA A 42 3.17 -7.56 -2.29
C ALA A 42 1.89 -8.37 -2.10
N CYS A 43 2.01 -9.62 -1.64
CA CYS A 43 0.87 -10.51 -1.40
C CYS A 43 -0.10 -9.93 -0.36
N ILE A 44 0.43 -9.34 0.70
CA ILE A 44 -0.39 -8.70 1.74
C ILE A 44 -1.02 -7.42 1.22
N ASN A 45 -0.26 -6.55 0.58
CA ASN A 45 -0.80 -5.31 0.04
C ASN A 45 -1.94 -5.63 -0.94
N PHE A 46 -1.75 -6.58 -1.84
CA PHE A 46 -2.79 -7.09 -2.73
C PHE A 46 -4.03 -7.56 -1.95
N SER A 47 -3.85 -8.41 -0.93
CA SER A 47 -4.95 -8.95 -0.12
C SER A 47 -5.70 -7.88 0.66
N SER A 48 -4.98 -6.92 1.26
CA SER A 48 -5.56 -5.79 1.99
C SER A 48 -6.32 -4.85 1.07
N MET A 49 -5.84 -4.63 -0.17
CA MET A 49 -6.51 -3.79 -1.15
C MET A 49 -7.77 -4.46 -1.71
N ILE A 50 -7.77 -5.80 -1.83
CA ILE A 50 -9.00 -6.55 -2.08
C ILE A 50 -10.00 -6.33 -0.93
N CYS A 51 -9.58 -6.46 0.34
CA CYS A 51 -10.46 -6.22 1.49
C CYS A 51 -11.06 -4.81 1.51
N TYR A 52 -10.26 -3.81 1.15
CA TYR A 52 -10.71 -2.44 1.04
C TYR A 52 -11.75 -2.25 -0.09
N SER A 53 -11.48 -2.81 -1.27
CA SER A 53 -12.31 -2.62 -2.46
C SER A 53 -13.59 -3.48 -2.48
N ILE A 54 -13.60 -4.62 -1.79
CA ILE A 54 -14.71 -5.60 -1.82
C ILE A 54 -16.05 -5.03 -1.33
N LEU A 55 -16.01 -3.96 -0.54
CA LEU A 55 -17.18 -3.31 0.03
C LEU A 55 -18.05 -2.60 -1.01
N GLY A 56 -17.44 -2.06 -2.06
CA GLY A 56 -18.13 -1.18 -3.02
C GLY A 56 -19.40 -1.80 -3.64
N PRO A 57 -19.36 -3.02 -4.19
CA PRO A 57 -20.48 -3.57 -4.97
C PRO A 57 -21.77 -3.86 -4.23
N PHE A 58 -21.70 -4.20 -2.93
CA PHE A 58 -22.86 -4.74 -2.23
C PHE A 58 -23.13 -4.10 -0.87
N PHE A 59 -22.14 -3.48 -0.21
CA PHE A 59 -22.35 -2.86 1.10
C PHE A 59 -23.35 -1.70 1.07
N PRO A 60 -23.34 -0.78 0.08
CA PRO A 60 -24.33 0.30 0.03
C PRO A 60 -25.78 -0.22 0.02
N SER A 61 -26.07 -1.18 -0.87
CA SER A 61 -27.39 -1.80 -0.96
C SER A 61 -27.79 -2.51 0.34
N GLU A 62 -26.86 -3.20 1.00
CA GLU A 62 -27.17 -3.88 2.26
C GLU A 62 -27.42 -2.90 3.42
N ALA A 63 -26.68 -1.79 3.46
CA ALA A 63 -26.88 -0.74 4.43
C ALA A 63 -28.23 -0.02 4.22
N GLU A 64 -28.62 0.24 2.97
CA GLU A 64 -29.92 0.81 2.61
C GLU A 64 -31.09 -0.11 2.99
N LYS A 65 -30.98 -1.43 2.78
CA LYS A 65 -31.99 -2.40 3.25
C LYS A 65 -32.21 -2.36 4.76
N LYS A 66 -31.15 -2.06 5.53
CA LYS A 66 -31.22 -1.83 6.99
C LYS A 66 -31.67 -0.41 7.36
N GLY A 67 -32.00 0.41 6.37
CA GLY A 67 -32.52 1.76 6.51
C GLY A 67 -31.45 2.83 6.72
N ALA A 68 -30.17 2.56 6.47
CA ALA A 68 -29.14 3.62 6.45
C ALA A 68 -29.39 4.55 5.25
N SER A 69 -29.18 5.86 5.43
CA SER A 69 -29.22 6.80 4.31
C SER A 69 -27.90 6.79 3.54
N ASP A 70 -27.94 7.18 2.27
CA ASP A 70 -26.77 7.28 1.38
C ASP A 70 -25.67 8.15 1.99
N THR A 71 -26.05 9.22 2.68
CA THR A 71 -25.11 10.08 3.43
C THR A 71 -24.38 9.30 4.52
N VAL A 72 -25.07 8.44 5.28
CA VAL A 72 -24.45 7.61 6.32
C VAL A 72 -23.55 6.56 5.70
N VAL A 73 -23.94 5.93 4.60
CA VAL A 73 -23.09 4.99 3.86
C VAL A 73 -21.80 5.69 3.42
N GLY A 74 -21.92 6.87 2.80
CA GLY A 74 -20.77 7.69 2.41
C GLY A 74 -19.86 8.04 3.59
N MET A 75 -20.43 8.39 4.74
CA MET A 75 -19.67 8.64 5.96
C MET A 75 -18.93 7.40 6.49
N ILE A 76 -19.50 6.19 6.35
CA ILE A 76 -18.84 4.93 6.75
C ILE A 76 -17.59 4.69 5.88
N PHE A 77 -17.68 4.92 4.56
CA PHE A 77 -16.51 4.86 3.67
C PHE A 77 -15.49 5.96 3.99
N GLY A 78 -15.94 7.20 4.20
CA GLY A 78 -15.07 8.33 4.51
C GLY A 78 -14.35 8.21 5.86
N CYS A 79 -15.00 7.61 6.86
CA CYS A 79 -14.40 7.39 8.18
C CYS A 79 -13.12 6.55 8.10
N PHE A 80 -13.11 5.50 7.26
CA PHE A 80 -11.92 4.70 7.03
C PHE A 80 -10.76 5.57 6.53
N ALA A 81 -10.99 6.40 5.50
CA ALA A 81 -9.95 7.26 4.92
C ALA A 81 -9.40 8.27 5.94
N LEU A 82 -10.29 8.88 6.74
CA LEU A 82 -9.91 9.84 7.78
C LEU A 82 -9.07 9.20 8.87
N VAL A 83 -9.51 8.04 9.39
CA VAL A 83 -8.78 7.32 10.44
C VAL A 83 -7.45 6.79 9.92
N ASN A 84 -7.42 6.27 8.69
CA ASN A 84 -6.19 5.82 8.03
C ASN A 84 -5.18 6.96 7.91
N PHE A 85 -5.62 8.14 7.45
CA PHE A 85 -4.78 9.33 7.36
C PHE A 85 -4.18 9.71 8.73
N LEU A 86 -5.02 9.93 9.75
CA LEU A 86 -4.56 10.31 11.09
C LEU A 86 -3.62 9.25 11.70
N THR A 87 -3.99 7.98 11.56
CA THR A 87 -3.21 6.88 12.12
C THR A 87 -1.87 6.73 11.40
N SER A 88 -1.81 6.92 10.09
CA SER A 88 -0.55 6.85 9.33
C SER A 88 0.46 7.91 9.77
N LEU A 89 0.00 9.13 10.11
CA LEU A 89 0.85 10.19 10.65
C LEU A 89 1.39 9.81 12.04
N ILE A 90 0.54 9.27 12.91
CA ILE A 90 0.93 8.86 14.26
C ILE A 90 1.91 7.69 14.19
N LEU A 91 1.53 6.61 13.51
CA LEU A 91 2.32 5.39 13.41
C LEU A 91 3.62 5.59 12.62
N GLY A 92 3.66 6.51 11.65
CA GLY A 92 4.91 6.90 11.00
C GLY A 92 5.95 7.43 11.99
N ASN A 93 5.54 8.23 12.98
CA ASN A 93 6.41 8.74 14.03
C ASN A 93 6.80 7.67 15.07
N TYR A 94 5.89 6.76 15.41
CA TYR A 94 6.15 5.70 16.40
C TYR A 94 6.76 4.41 15.83
N LEU A 95 6.82 4.28 14.50
CA LEU A 95 7.41 3.14 13.79
C LEU A 95 8.82 2.78 14.30
N PRO A 96 9.75 3.74 14.55
CA PRO A 96 11.07 3.39 15.06
C PRO A 96 11.04 2.73 16.45
N HIS A 97 10.08 3.11 17.30
CA HIS A 97 9.94 2.59 18.66
C HIS A 97 9.20 1.25 18.73
N ILE A 98 8.14 1.09 17.92
CA ILE A 98 7.33 -0.14 17.87
C ILE A 98 8.08 -1.26 17.12
N GLY A 99 8.84 -0.88 16.09
CA GLY A 99 9.51 -1.81 15.18
C GLY A 99 8.63 -2.20 14.00
N ALA A 100 9.20 -2.12 12.78
CA ALA A 100 8.43 -2.30 11.55
C ALA A 100 7.82 -3.70 11.42
N LYS A 101 8.57 -4.76 11.77
CA LYS A 101 8.05 -6.14 11.70
C LYS A 101 6.85 -6.36 12.62
N PHE A 102 6.92 -5.88 13.88
CA PHE A 102 5.82 -6.04 14.81
C PHE A 102 4.59 -5.24 14.36
N MET A 103 4.78 -3.98 13.98
CA MET A 103 3.70 -3.11 13.51
C MET A 103 3.01 -3.68 12.26
N PHE A 104 3.77 -4.27 11.35
CA PHE A 104 3.25 -4.95 10.17
C PHE A 104 2.37 -6.15 10.54
N VAL A 105 2.89 -7.07 11.35
CA VAL A 105 2.19 -8.30 11.76
C VAL A 105 0.96 -7.99 12.61
N SER A 106 1.07 -7.07 13.58
CA SER A 106 -0.07 -6.67 14.41
C SER A 106 -1.15 -5.95 13.62
N GLY A 107 -0.75 -5.08 12.68
CA GLY A 107 -1.69 -4.36 11.82
C GLY A 107 -2.53 -5.30 10.96
N MET A 108 -1.88 -6.29 10.34
CA MET A 108 -2.56 -7.32 9.57
C MET A 108 -3.47 -8.20 10.42
N PHE A 109 -3.01 -8.60 11.61
CA PHE A 109 -3.81 -9.42 12.51
C PHE A 109 -5.11 -8.69 12.89
N VAL A 110 -5.00 -7.40 13.25
CA VAL A 110 -6.16 -6.55 13.54
C VAL A 110 -7.06 -6.44 12.31
N SER A 111 -6.53 -6.08 11.14
CA SER A 111 -7.33 -5.93 9.92
C SER A 111 -8.05 -7.23 9.53
N GLY A 112 -7.38 -8.38 9.61
CA GLY A 112 -8.00 -9.69 9.36
C GLY A 112 -9.14 -10.01 10.34
N CYS A 113 -8.94 -9.81 11.64
CA CYS A 113 -9.98 -10.05 12.65
C CYS A 113 -11.19 -9.12 12.47
N VAL A 114 -10.91 -7.84 12.20
CA VAL A 114 -11.92 -6.80 12.03
C VAL A 114 -12.69 -7.00 10.72
N THR A 115 -12.04 -7.49 9.67
CA THR A 115 -12.71 -7.88 8.42
C THR A 115 -13.70 -9.02 8.65
N ILE A 116 -13.31 -10.07 9.39
CA ILE A 116 -14.24 -11.16 9.77
C ILE A 116 -15.40 -10.60 10.60
N LEU A 117 -15.10 -9.72 11.55
CA LEU A 117 -16.11 -9.06 12.39
C LEU A 117 -17.09 -8.24 11.54
N PHE A 118 -16.62 -7.58 10.49
CA PHE A 118 -17.47 -6.85 9.55
C PHE A 118 -18.47 -7.78 8.85
N GLY A 119 -18.05 -8.98 8.47
CA GLY A 119 -18.91 -9.98 7.83
C GLY A 119 -20.08 -10.45 8.68
N VAL A 120 -19.95 -10.46 10.01
CA VAL A 120 -21.03 -10.89 10.92
C VAL A 120 -21.95 -9.74 11.34
N LEU A 121 -21.67 -8.48 10.95
CA LEU A 121 -22.49 -7.32 11.32
C LEU A 121 -23.91 -7.40 10.75
N ASP A 122 -24.14 -8.15 9.69
CA ASP A 122 -25.49 -8.33 9.12
C ASP A 122 -26.48 -8.97 10.12
N LYS A 123 -25.98 -9.75 11.10
CA LYS A 123 -26.83 -10.36 12.14
C LYS A 123 -27.39 -9.37 13.15
N VAL A 124 -26.90 -8.12 13.15
CA VAL A 124 -27.37 -7.08 14.07
C VAL A 124 -28.70 -6.52 13.58
N SER A 125 -29.78 -6.78 14.33
CA SER A 125 -31.14 -6.36 13.96
C SER A 125 -31.43 -4.88 14.25
N SER A 126 -30.68 -4.26 15.17
CA SER A 126 -30.88 -2.86 15.56
C SER A 126 -30.13 -1.92 14.62
N LYS A 127 -30.85 -1.11 13.85
CA LYS A 127 -30.30 -0.09 12.93
C LYS A 127 -29.24 0.82 13.56
N PRO A 128 -29.47 1.51 14.70
CA PRO A 128 -28.44 2.37 15.29
C PRO A 128 -27.21 1.57 15.73
N MET A 129 -27.39 0.36 16.23
CA MET A 129 -26.30 -0.51 16.64
C MET A 129 -25.47 -1.00 15.44
N PHE A 130 -26.12 -1.36 14.33
CA PHE A 130 -25.46 -1.71 13.07
C PHE A 130 -24.58 -0.57 12.57
N ILE A 131 -25.12 0.65 12.48
CA ILE A 131 -24.37 1.82 12.00
C ILE A 131 -23.18 2.12 12.90
N SER A 132 -23.37 2.16 14.23
CA SER A 132 -22.28 2.40 15.18
C SER A 132 -21.18 1.35 15.10
N LEU A 133 -21.54 0.07 14.94
CA LEU A 133 -20.58 -1.01 14.76
C LEU A 133 -19.85 -0.90 13.41
N CYS A 134 -20.53 -0.53 12.33
CA CYS A 134 -19.88 -0.29 11.05
C CYS A 134 -18.80 0.79 11.17
N PHE A 135 -19.08 1.92 11.84
CA PHE A 135 -18.08 2.96 12.08
C PHE A 135 -16.91 2.45 12.94
N LEU A 136 -17.20 1.73 14.02
CA LEU A 136 -16.17 1.21 14.91
C LEU A 136 -15.25 0.22 14.18
N VAL A 137 -15.83 -0.75 13.47
CA VAL A 137 -15.09 -1.78 12.73
C VAL A 137 -14.29 -1.12 11.60
N ARG A 138 -14.84 -0.14 10.88
CA ARG A 138 -14.07 0.61 9.87
C ARG A 138 -12.92 1.42 10.44
N ALA A 139 -13.10 2.05 11.60
CA ALA A 139 -12.04 2.78 12.26
C ALA A 139 -10.92 1.82 12.72
N MET A 140 -11.27 0.67 13.29
CA MET A 140 -10.30 -0.34 13.70
C MET A 140 -9.54 -0.94 12.50
N ASP A 141 -10.25 -1.19 11.40
CA ASP A 141 -9.64 -1.71 10.17
C ASP A 141 -8.68 -0.69 9.57
N ALA A 142 -9.07 0.59 9.53
CA ALA A 142 -8.21 1.68 9.09
C ALA A 142 -6.93 1.80 9.93
N VAL A 143 -7.02 1.56 11.25
CA VAL A 143 -5.84 1.55 12.13
C VAL A 143 -4.91 0.38 11.77
N GLY A 144 -5.45 -0.83 11.62
CA GLY A 144 -4.68 -2.02 11.25
C GLY A 144 -4.04 -1.89 9.87
N PHE A 145 -4.80 -1.39 8.91
CA PHE A 145 -4.35 -1.12 7.55
C PHE A 145 -3.24 -0.07 7.51
N ALA A 146 -3.41 1.06 8.19
CA ALA A 146 -2.38 2.10 8.29
C ALA A 146 -1.08 1.54 8.89
N ALA A 147 -1.18 0.76 9.98
CA ALA A 147 -0.03 0.13 10.61
C ALA A 147 0.73 -0.80 9.65
N ALA A 148 0.00 -1.67 8.94
CA ALA A 148 0.58 -2.60 7.98
C ALA A 148 1.22 -1.87 6.80
N MET A 149 0.53 -0.89 6.20
CA MET A 149 1.02 -0.17 5.03
C MET A 149 2.26 0.69 5.35
N THR A 150 2.22 1.46 6.45
CA THR A 150 3.37 2.27 6.88
C THR A 150 4.58 1.39 7.19
N ALA A 151 4.39 0.26 7.87
CA ALA A 151 5.47 -0.69 8.13
C ALA A 151 6.03 -1.31 6.84
N SER A 152 5.16 -1.71 5.90
CA SER A 152 5.54 -2.31 4.61
C SER A 152 6.47 -1.41 3.82
N PHE A 153 6.10 -0.13 3.66
CA PHE A 153 6.92 0.84 2.96
C PHE A 153 8.29 1.04 3.63
N SER A 154 8.34 1.07 4.97
CA SER A 154 9.62 1.18 5.67
C SER A 154 10.50 -0.06 5.52
N ILE A 155 9.91 -1.26 5.60
CA ILE A 155 10.61 -2.54 5.41
C ILE A 155 11.22 -2.59 4.01
N LEU A 156 10.45 -2.27 2.98
CA LEU A 156 10.93 -2.29 1.59
C LEU A 156 11.99 -1.22 1.33
N ALA A 157 11.81 -0.01 1.87
CA ALA A 157 12.81 1.05 1.75
C ALA A 157 14.17 0.65 2.36
N LYS A 158 14.14 -0.08 3.49
CA LYS A 158 15.37 -0.60 4.13
C LYS A 158 15.95 -1.83 3.42
N ALA A 159 15.10 -2.71 2.91
CA ALA A 159 15.54 -3.92 2.20
C ALA A 159 16.16 -3.59 0.84
N PHE A 160 15.73 -2.48 0.20
CA PHE A 160 16.14 -2.08 -1.15
C PHE A 160 16.59 -0.61 -1.22
N PRO A 161 17.64 -0.19 -0.49
CA PRO A 161 18.03 1.21 -0.38
C PRO A 161 18.42 1.85 -1.73
N ASN A 162 18.91 1.05 -2.69
CA ASN A 162 19.31 1.54 -4.01
C ASN A 162 18.15 1.58 -5.02
N ASN A 163 17.08 0.82 -4.78
CA ASN A 163 16.00 0.60 -5.75
C ASN A 163 14.60 0.88 -5.14
N ILE A 164 14.52 1.80 -4.17
CA ILE A 164 13.27 2.09 -3.42
C ILE A 164 12.13 2.43 -4.37
N ALA A 165 12.36 3.30 -5.36
CA ALA A 165 11.33 3.73 -6.30
C ALA A 165 10.75 2.57 -7.12
N THR A 166 11.61 1.67 -7.62
CA THR A 166 11.18 0.50 -8.39
C THR A 166 10.38 -0.47 -7.54
N VAL A 167 10.81 -0.72 -6.30
CA VAL A 167 10.14 -1.67 -5.40
C VAL A 167 8.81 -1.13 -4.91
N LEU A 168 8.75 0.15 -4.51
CA LEU A 168 7.49 0.80 -4.16
C LEU A 168 6.56 0.89 -5.37
N GLY A 169 7.09 1.20 -6.56
CA GLY A 169 6.31 1.18 -7.81
C GLY A 169 5.73 -0.20 -8.11
N SER A 170 6.49 -1.28 -7.89
CA SER A 170 5.99 -2.65 -8.03
C SER A 170 4.89 -2.97 -7.02
N LEU A 171 5.00 -2.46 -5.78
CA LEU A 171 3.98 -2.62 -4.76
C LEU A 171 2.67 -1.94 -5.17
N GLU A 172 2.74 -0.74 -5.78
CA GLU A 172 1.56 -0.04 -6.29
C GLU A 172 0.87 -0.77 -7.47
N ILE A 173 1.60 -1.57 -8.24
CA ILE A 173 0.97 -2.47 -9.24
C ILE A 173 0.07 -3.48 -8.52
N PHE A 174 0.55 -4.10 -7.44
CA PHE A 174 -0.25 -5.01 -6.63
C PHE A 174 -1.41 -4.29 -5.92
N THR A 175 -1.20 -3.05 -5.47
CA THR A 175 -2.28 -2.20 -4.97
C THR A 175 -3.40 -2.08 -6.00
N GLY A 176 -3.06 -1.65 -7.23
CA GLY A 176 -4.01 -1.48 -8.32
C GLY A 176 -4.72 -2.79 -8.69
N LEU A 177 -3.97 -3.90 -8.77
CA LEU A 177 -4.56 -5.21 -9.03
C LEU A 177 -5.57 -5.61 -7.95
N GLY A 178 -5.28 -5.36 -6.68
CA GLY A 178 -6.21 -5.66 -5.59
C GLY A 178 -7.48 -4.81 -5.66
N LEU A 179 -7.35 -3.52 -5.99
CA LEU A 179 -8.48 -2.62 -6.18
C LEU A 179 -9.38 -3.03 -7.35
N VAL A 180 -8.79 -3.52 -8.46
CA VAL A 180 -9.51 -3.97 -9.66
C VAL A 180 -10.17 -5.32 -9.44
N LEU A 181 -9.48 -6.27 -8.80
CA LEU A 181 -10.01 -7.62 -8.59
C LEU A 181 -11.00 -7.71 -7.42
N GLY A 182 -10.92 -6.79 -6.44
CA GLY A 182 -11.80 -6.81 -5.27
C GLY A 182 -13.30 -6.81 -5.61
N PRO A 183 -13.81 -5.87 -6.44
CA PRO A 183 -15.24 -5.77 -6.73
C PRO A 183 -15.81 -7.00 -7.46
N PRO A 184 -15.17 -7.55 -8.52
CA PRO A 184 -15.62 -8.79 -9.15
C PRO A 184 -15.64 -9.99 -8.18
N LEU A 185 -14.59 -10.15 -7.37
CA LEU A 185 -14.50 -11.25 -6.41
C LEU A 185 -15.56 -11.12 -5.31
N GLY A 186 -15.78 -9.90 -4.81
CA GLY A 186 -16.81 -9.60 -3.83
C GLY A 186 -18.22 -9.80 -4.31
N GLY A 187 -18.53 -9.29 -5.51
CA GLY A 187 -19.84 -9.48 -6.13
C GLY A 187 -20.14 -10.96 -6.35
N PHE A 188 -19.17 -11.73 -6.85
CA PHE A 188 -19.33 -13.17 -7.06
C PHE A 188 -19.58 -13.94 -5.76
N LEU A 189 -18.77 -13.69 -4.73
CA LEU A 189 -18.92 -14.34 -3.42
C LEU A 189 -20.24 -13.94 -2.74
N TYR A 190 -20.62 -12.66 -2.83
CA TYR A 190 -21.88 -12.14 -2.29
C TYR A 190 -23.10 -12.79 -2.95
N GLN A 191 -23.12 -12.87 -4.29
CA GLN A 191 -24.22 -13.47 -5.02
C GLN A 191 -24.35 -14.97 -4.77
N SER A 192 -23.23 -15.67 -4.62
CA SER A 192 -23.21 -17.13 -4.47
C SER A 192 -23.51 -17.59 -3.03
N PHE A 193 -23.03 -16.85 -2.03
CA PHE A 193 -23.03 -17.31 -0.63
C PHE A 193 -23.55 -16.28 0.39
N GLY A 194 -23.94 -15.08 -0.05
CA GLY A 194 -24.48 -14.02 0.81
C GLY A 194 -23.42 -13.09 1.43
N TYR A 195 -23.88 -12.21 2.32
CA TYR A 195 -23.09 -11.11 2.87
C TYR A 195 -21.86 -11.55 3.68
N GLU A 196 -21.96 -12.62 4.46
CA GLU A 196 -20.92 -13.01 5.42
C GLU A 196 -19.64 -13.52 4.73
N VAL A 197 -19.81 -14.27 3.64
CA VAL A 197 -18.75 -15.07 3.02
C VAL A 197 -17.61 -14.25 2.39
N PRO A 198 -17.87 -13.16 1.64
CA PRO A 198 -16.83 -12.26 1.14
C PRO A 198 -15.82 -11.86 2.22
N PHE A 199 -16.32 -11.41 3.38
CA PHE A 199 -15.48 -10.88 4.45
C PHE A 199 -14.80 -11.98 5.27
N ILE A 200 -15.52 -13.06 5.59
CA ILE A 200 -14.94 -14.18 6.34
C ILE A 200 -13.80 -14.81 5.53
N THR A 201 -14.02 -15.03 4.23
CA THR A 201 -13.01 -15.65 3.35
C THR A 201 -11.75 -14.80 3.28
N LEU A 202 -11.89 -13.50 3.02
CA LEU A 202 -10.74 -12.60 2.95
C LEU A 202 -10.05 -12.40 4.29
N GLY A 203 -10.80 -12.21 5.37
CA GLY A 203 -10.24 -12.07 6.71
C GLY A 203 -9.46 -13.32 7.12
N CYS A 204 -9.95 -14.52 6.79
CA CYS A 204 -9.22 -15.77 6.98
C CYS A 204 -7.94 -15.82 6.12
N ILE A 205 -7.98 -15.40 4.85
CA ILE A 205 -6.80 -15.33 3.99
C ILE A 205 -5.73 -14.41 4.62
N VAL A 206 -6.13 -13.20 5.04
CA VAL A 206 -5.23 -12.25 5.71
C VAL A 206 -4.65 -12.86 6.99
N LEU A 207 -5.47 -13.50 7.83
CA LEU A 207 -5.01 -14.13 9.06
C LEU A 207 -4.06 -15.32 8.82
N VAL A 208 -4.25 -16.10 7.76
CA VAL A 208 -3.33 -17.18 7.37
C VAL A 208 -2.00 -16.61 6.87
N LEU A 209 -2.01 -15.44 6.23
CA LEU A 209 -0.79 -14.77 5.80
C LEU A 209 0.01 -14.19 7.00
N VAL A 210 -0.61 -13.88 8.13
CA VAL A 210 0.08 -13.35 9.33
C VAL A 210 1.24 -14.23 9.80
N PRO A 211 1.07 -15.53 10.12
CA PRO A 211 2.17 -16.37 10.57
C PRO A 211 3.24 -16.55 9.48
N VAL A 212 2.83 -16.71 8.21
CA VAL A 212 3.75 -16.84 7.08
C VAL A 212 4.69 -15.63 7.01
N ASN A 213 4.14 -14.44 7.14
CA ASN A 213 4.89 -13.20 7.12
C ASN A 213 5.71 -12.97 8.40
N MET A 214 5.24 -13.47 9.54
CA MET A 214 6.02 -13.47 10.77
C MET A 214 7.31 -14.29 10.65
N TYR A 215 7.31 -15.39 9.90
CA TYR A 215 8.51 -16.19 9.63
C TYR A 215 9.38 -15.63 8.52
N ILE A 216 8.78 -15.08 7.47
CA ILE A 216 9.51 -14.57 6.29
C ILE A 216 10.17 -13.22 6.55
N LEU A 217 9.49 -12.28 7.22
CA LEU A 217 10.02 -10.93 7.34
C LEU A 217 11.26 -10.90 8.24
N PRO A 218 12.39 -10.39 7.75
CA PRO A 218 13.55 -10.15 8.60
C PRO A 218 13.28 -9.02 9.59
N ARG A 219 14.00 -9.05 10.71
CA ARG A 219 13.88 -8.03 11.75
C ARG A 219 14.81 -6.87 11.40
N TYR A 220 14.26 -5.84 10.77
CA TYR A 220 15.01 -4.61 10.55
C TYR A 220 15.01 -3.76 11.82
N GLU A 221 16.19 -3.59 12.42
CA GLU A 221 16.40 -2.62 13.49
C GLU A 221 16.06 -1.22 12.97
N SER A 222 15.29 -0.48 13.76
CA SER A 222 14.99 0.92 13.50
C SER A 222 16.07 1.76 14.10
N THR A 223 16.91 2.39 13.27
CA THR A 223 17.68 3.53 13.72
C THR A 223 16.70 4.66 14.05
N PRO A 224 16.58 5.10 15.31
CA PRO A 224 15.73 6.22 15.63
C PRO A 224 16.25 7.45 14.87
N SER A 225 15.40 8.01 14.00
CA SER A 225 15.73 9.27 13.34
C SER A 225 15.84 10.35 14.42
N LYS A 226 16.97 11.07 14.44
CA LYS A 226 17.18 12.21 15.34
C LYS A 226 16.31 13.41 14.96
N GLU A 227 15.73 13.43 13.77
CA GLU A 227 14.87 14.52 13.31
C GLU A 227 13.41 14.31 13.73
N SER A 228 12.79 15.40 14.17
CA SER A 228 11.39 15.39 14.60
C SER A 228 10.47 15.21 13.38
N PHE A 229 9.75 14.09 13.32
CA PHE A 229 8.77 13.78 12.26
C PHE A 229 7.80 14.95 11.99
N TRP A 230 7.35 15.61 13.06
CA TRP A 230 6.46 16.77 12.96
C TRP A 230 7.11 17.97 12.26
N LYS A 231 8.40 18.20 12.45
CA LYS A 231 9.13 19.26 11.72
C LYS A 231 9.17 18.96 10.22
N LEU A 232 9.27 17.68 9.84
CA LEU A 232 9.25 17.27 8.44
C LEU A 232 7.86 17.43 7.81
N VAL A 233 6.79 17.08 8.54
CA VAL A 233 5.41 17.26 8.07
C VAL A 233 5.06 18.74 7.88
N PHE A 234 5.51 19.62 8.78
CA PHE A 234 5.27 21.06 8.70
C PHE A 234 6.27 21.82 7.81
N LEU A 235 7.16 21.12 7.09
CA LEU A 235 8.04 21.76 6.13
C LEU A 235 7.21 22.27 4.93
N PRO A 236 7.36 23.52 4.49
CA PRO A 236 6.53 24.09 3.42
C PRO A 236 6.62 23.30 2.11
N LYS A 237 7.78 22.70 1.80
CA LYS A 237 7.95 21.83 0.62
C LYS A 237 7.08 20.57 0.70
N VAL A 238 7.00 19.93 1.87
CA VAL A 238 6.20 18.72 2.10
C VAL A 238 4.71 19.06 2.10
N LEU A 239 4.31 20.20 2.68
CA LEU A 239 2.94 20.69 2.62
C LEU A 239 2.49 21.00 1.20
N VAL A 240 3.31 21.66 0.39
CA VAL A 240 3.01 21.93 -1.02
C VAL A 240 2.85 20.61 -1.79
N LEU A 241 3.78 19.66 -1.63
CA LEU A 241 3.67 18.34 -2.27
C LEU A 241 2.39 17.60 -1.85
N SER A 242 2.09 17.59 -0.55
CA SER A 242 0.88 16.95 -0.02
C SER A 242 -0.39 17.60 -0.57
N PHE A 243 -0.41 18.93 -0.65
CA PHE A 243 -1.53 19.69 -1.23
C PHE A 243 -1.70 19.39 -2.72
N THR A 244 -0.61 19.30 -3.49
CA THR A 244 -0.66 18.90 -4.90
C THR A 244 -1.22 17.49 -5.08
N ILE A 245 -0.75 16.52 -4.28
CA ILE A 245 -1.23 15.13 -4.31
C ILE A 245 -2.72 15.07 -3.95
N PHE A 246 -3.13 15.80 -2.91
CA PHE A 246 -4.51 15.86 -2.48
C PHE A 246 -5.41 16.47 -3.57
N SER A 247 -4.99 17.58 -4.16
CA SER A 247 -5.72 18.26 -5.24
C SER A 247 -5.88 17.35 -6.46
N LEU A 248 -4.82 16.66 -6.89
CA LEU A 248 -4.88 15.70 -7.99
C LEU A 248 -5.83 14.54 -7.69
N SER A 249 -5.77 13.99 -6.47
CA SER A 249 -6.63 12.88 -6.03
C SER A 249 -8.10 13.30 -5.98
N ALA A 250 -8.39 14.51 -5.51
CA ALA A 250 -9.74 15.07 -5.49
C ALA A 250 -10.29 15.27 -6.91
N CYS A 251 -9.45 15.73 -7.85
CA CYS A 251 -9.82 15.84 -9.26
C CYS A 251 -10.20 14.47 -9.86
N LEU A 252 -9.39 13.44 -9.63
CA LEU A 252 -9.69 12.08 -10.11
C LEU A 252 -11.00 11.55 -9.50
N GLY A 253 -11.19 11.71 -8.20
CA GLY A 253 -12.41 11.28 -7.51
C GLY A 253 -13.68 12.02 -7.95
N PHE A 254 -13.55 13.25 -8.47
CA PHE A 254 -14.68 14.00 -9.05
C PHE A 254 -14.99 13.54 -10.49
N LEU A 255 -13.97 13.14 -11.25
CA LEU A 255 -14.12 12.70 -12.63
C LEU A 255 -14.83 11.34 -12.74
N ASP A 256 -14.53 10.37 -11.86
CA ASP A 256 -15.13 9.03 -11.89
C ASP A 256 -16.67 9.01 -11.91
N PRO A 257 -17.38 9.65 -10.94
CA PRO A 257 -18.83 9.67 -10.93
C PRO A 257 -19.41 10.54 -12.06
N THR A 258 -18.74 11.64 -12.41
CA THR A 258 -19.20 12.55 -13.48
C THR A 258 -19.16 11.86 -14.84
N MET A 259 -18.05 11.19 -15.17
CA MET A 259 -17.88 10.44 -16.41
C MET A 259 -18.85 9.26 -16.50
N SER A 260 -19.09 8.56 -15.40
CA SER A 260 -20.05 7.45 -15.34
C SER A 260 -21.48 7.93 -15.66
N LEU A 261 -21.87 9.11 -15.18
CA LEU A 261 -23.19 9.70 -15.43
C LEU A 261 -23.39 10.10 -16.89
N PHE A 262 -22.34 10.62 -17.55
CA PHE A 262 -22.35 10.95 -18.98
C PHE A 262 -22.45 9.73 -19.89
N ILE A 263 -21.89 8.59 -19.48
CA ILE A 263 -21.94 7.33 -20.25
C ILE A 263 -23.34 6.70 -20.16
N LEU A 264 -24.04 6.83 -19.03
CA LEU A 264 -25.40 6.31 -18.85
C LEU A 264 -26.48 7.12 -19.56
N GLN A 265 -26.20 8.37 -19.94
CA GLN A 265 -27.13 9.24 -20.67
C GLN A 265 -27.04 9.10 -22.21
N LYS A 266 -26.26 8.15 -22.72
CA LYS A 266 -26.05 7.92 -24.16
C LYS A 266 -26.36 6.48 -24.54
#